data_AF-T0ZSA0-F1
#
_entry.id   AF-T0ZSA0-F1
#
_cell.length_a   1.000
_cell.length_b   1.000
_cell.length_c   1.000
_cell.angle_alpha   90.00
_cell.angle_beta   90.00
_cell.angle_gamma   90.00
#
_symmetry.space_group_name_H-M   'P 1'
#
loop_
_entity.id
_entity.type
_entity.pdbx_description
1 polymer ?
#
loop_
_entity_poly.entity_id
_entity_poly.type
_entity_poly.pdbx_seq_one_letter_code
_entity_poly.pdbx_strand_id
1 'polypeptide(L)'
;MLIGGRTGRDGIHGATFSSDVITDKHGDEFSHAVQIGNAITEKKMLDVILQARDCGPLYNAITDCGAGGYPAPLVKWGSHTGATVELDKVPLKYDGLKYAEIWISEAQERIVLSVAPENVARILELAAAEDVEATDIGVFDGSGKLTLLYQGQNVGCMDMEFIHDGLPSPIRQAVWQEPVLPKATVAEPTDYAQTLSQLLAMPTLASKHWIIRQYDHEVQG
;
A
#
# COMPACT_ATOMS: atom_id res chain seq x y z
N MET A 1 5.51 14.02 6.58
CA MET A 1 4.52 13.72 7.64
C MET A 1 3.78 12.44 7.32
N LEU A 2 3.66 11.53 8.29
CA LEU A 2 2.81 10.34 8.25
C LEU A 2 1.43 10.67 8.82
N ILE A 3 0.37 10.14 8.23
CA ILE A 3 -1.00 10.20 8.77
C ILE A 3 -1.68 8.84 8.63
N GLY A 4 -2.52 8.48 9.61
CA GLY A 4 -3.37 7.30 9.57
C GLY A 4 -3.01 6.22 10.60
N GLY A 5 -2.87 4.98 10.15
CA GLY A 5 -2.66 3.79 10.98
C GLY A 5 -1.26 3.67 11.59
N ARG A 6 -1.16 2.88 12.67
CA ARG A 6 0.10 2.57 13.34
C ARG A 6 0.86 1.44 12.64
N THR A 7 2.18 1.44 12.77
CA THR A 7 3.09 0.46 12.18
C THR A 7 3.21 -0.81 13.01
N GLY A 8 3.05 -1.97 12.37
CA GLY A 8 3.24 -3.29 12.97
C GLY A 8 4.05 -4.22 12.05
N ARG A 9 4.16 -5.50 12.42
CA ARG A 9 4.78 -6.56 11.58
C ARG A 9 3.81 -7.11 10.53
N ASP A 10 2.97 -6.24 10.00
CA ASP A 10 1.96 -6.59 9.02
C ASP A 10 2.58 -6.51 7.61
N GLY A 11 2.38 -7.55 6.81
CA GLY A 11 2.72 -7.57 5.39
C GLY A 11 4.22 -7.40 5.08
N ILE A 12 5.12 -7.59 6.04
CA ILE A 12 6.57 -7.56 5.76
C ILE A 12 6.87 -8.66 4.72
N HIS A 13 7.52 -8.31 3.61
CA HIS A 13 7.70 -9.19 2.44
C HIS A 13 6.42 -9.53 1.65
N GLY A 14 5.32 -8.81 1.85
CA GLY A 14 4.08 -8.97 1.09
C GLY A 14 4.29 -8.73 -0.41
N ALA A 15 5.03 -7.68 -0.78
CA ALA A 15 5.40 -7.44 -2.17
C ALA A 15 6.23 -8.58 -2.79
N THR A 16 7.18 -9.15 -2.02
CA THR A 16 7.98 -10.30 -2.43
C THR A 16 7.09 -11.52 -2.66
N PHE A 17 6.16 -11.79 -1.74
CA PHE A 17 5.19 -12.87 -1.86
C PHE A 17 4.32 -12.71 -3.11
N SER A 18 3.80 -11.51 -3.40
CA SER A 18 2.98 -11.25 -4.59
C SER A 18 3.73 -11.44 -5.91
N SER A 19 5.06 -11.42 -5.87
CA SER A 19 5.94 -11.59 -7.03
C SER A 19 6.43 -13.03 -7.20
N ASP A 20 6.15 -13.92 -6.25
CA ASP A 20 6.52 -15.33 -6.31
C ASP A 20 5.35 -16.22 -6.73
N VAL A 21 5.64 -17.44 -7.15
CA VAL A 21 4.64 -18.44 -7.52
C VAL A 21 4.04 -19.04 -6.26
N ILE A 22 2.74 -18.80 -6.06
CA ILE A 22 1.99 -19.42 -4.96
C ILE A 22 1.98 -20.94 -5.14
N THR A 23 2.53 -21.68 -4.17
CA THR A 23 2.46 -23.15 -4.12
C THR A 23 1.87 -23.64 -2.79
N ASP A 24 1.41 -24.89 -2.75
CA ASP A 24 0.69 -25.49 -1.61
C ASP A 24 1.49 -25.57 -0.28
N LYS A 25 2.77 -25.19 -0.28
CA LYS A 25 3.66 -25.21 0.90
C LYS A 25 3.73 -23.89 1.69
N HIS A 26 3.03 -22.84 1.25
CA HIS A 26 3.20 -21.47 1.76
C HIS A 26 2.41 -21.16 3.06
N GLY A 27 1.64 -22.10 3.60
CA GLY A 27 0.78 -21.84 4.78
C GLY A 27 1.53 -21.45 6.06
N ASP A 28 2.71 -22.06 6.31
CA ASP A 28 3.50 -21.83 7.53
C ASP A 28 4.54 -20.71 7.36
N GLU A 29 5.07 -20.51 6.14
CA GLU A 29 6.12 -19.52 5.86
C GLU A 29 5.61 -18.08 5.85
N PHE A 30 4.33 -17.83 5.55
CA PHE A 30 3.83 -16.47 5.23
C PHE A 30 2.72 -15.96 6.15
N SER A 31 2.64 -16.45 7.38
CA SER A 31 1.69 -15.95 8.40
C SER A 31 1.77 -14.43 8.65
N HIS A 32 2.91 -13.82 8.34
CA HIS A 32 3.14 -12.38 8.41
C HIS A 32 2.63 -11.59 7.20
N ALA A 33 2.23 -12.24 6.10
CA ALA A 33 1.65 -11.61 4.91
C ALA A 33 0.15 -11.32 5.05
N VAL A 34 -0.45 -11.65 6.21
CA VAL A 34 -1.85 -11.35 6.49
C VAL A 34 -2.04 -9.84 6.60
N GLN A 35 -2.89 -9.31 5.73
CA GLN A 35 -3.27 -7.89 5.74
C GLN A 35 -4.44 -7.67 6.70
N ILE A 36 -4.30 -6.69 7.58
CA ILE A 36 -5.30 -6.32 8.57
C ILE A 36 -5.71 -4.88 8.29
N GLY A 37 -6.90 -4.71 7.72
CA GLY A 37 -7.46 -3.40 7.42
C GLY A 37 -8.32 -2.83 8.56
N ASN A 38 -8.37 -1.51 8.63
CA ASN A 38 -9.20 -0.70 9.53
C ASN A 38 -9.84 0.47 8.76
N ALA A 39 -10.97 0.18 8.11
CA ALA A 39 -11.72 1.15 7.30
C ALA A 39 -12.16 2.41 8.08
N ILE A 40 -12.31 2.34 9.41
CA ILE A 40 -12.67 3.51 10.23
C ILE A 40 -11.50 4.49 10.29
N THR A 41 -10.28 3.99 10.53
CA THR A 41 -9.07 4.82 10.50
C THR A 41 -8.84 5.41 9.11
N GLU A 42 -9.05 4.60 8.05
CA GLU A 42 -8.95 5.08 6.67
C GLU A 42 -9.94 6.22 6.39
N LYS A 43 -11.19 6.09 6.85
CA LYS A 43 -12.23 7.11 6.65
C LYS A 43 -11.90 8.41 7.36
N LYS A 44 -11.43 8.34 8.62
CA LYS A 44 -10.99 9.51 9.41
C LYS A 44 -9.80 10.20 8.75
N MET A 45 -8.79 9.42 8.34
CA MET A 45 -7.63 9.92 7.59
C MET A 45 -8.07 10.63 6.30
N LEU A 46 -8.99 10.05 5.54
CA LEU A 46 -9.55 10.64 4.33
C LEU A 46 -10.21 12.00 4.61
N ASP A 47 -11.00 12.13 5.68
CA ASP A 47 -11.62 13.40 6.05
C ASP A 47 -10.58 14.48 6.35
N VAL A 48 -9.51 14.15 7.07
CA VAL A 48 -8.42 15.08 7.35
C VAL A 48 -7.73 15.52 6.06
N ILE A 49 -7.47 14.60 5.14
CA ILE A 49 -6.84 14.91 3.86
C ILE A 49 -7.72 15.88 3.05
N LEU A 50 -9.03 15.64 2.99
CA LEU A 50 -9.97 16.52 2.30
C LEU A 50 -10.03 17.91 2.96
N GLN A 51 -10.08 17.97 4.29
CA GLN A 51 -10.04 19.23 5.02
C GLN A 51 -8.72 19.99 4.79
N ALA A 52 -7.58 19.29 4.79
CA ALA A 52 -6.26 19.87 4.56
C ALA A 52 -6.08 20.37 3.12
N ARG A 53 -6.78 19.78 2.14
CA ARG A 53 -6.87 20.29 0.76
C ARG A 53 -7.71 21.58 0.72
N ASP A 54 -8.85 21.59 1.40
CA ASP A 54 -9.87 22.64 1.27
C ASP A 54 -9.58 23.89 2.11
N CYS A 55 -8.74 23.80 3.15
CA CYS A 55 -8.32 24.93 4.00
C CYS A 55 -7.26 25.87 3.34
N GLY A 56 -7.11 25.83 2.01
CA GLY A 56 -5.90 26.29 1.33
C GLY A 56 -4.86 25.16 1.36
N PRO A 57 -4.40 24.63 0.22
CA PRO A 57 -3.64 23.38 0.16
C PRO A 57 -2.48 23.30 1.16
N LEU A 58 -2.63 22.50 2.22
CA LEU A 58 -1.66 22.42 3.32
C LEU A 58 -0.49 21.48 3.03
N TYR A 59 -0.61 20.61 2.02
CA TYR A 59 0.41 19.67 1.58
C TYR A 59 0.67 19.81 0.07
N ASN A 60 1.91 19.53 -0.33
CA ASN A 60 2.38 19.64 -1.72
C ASN A 60 2.27 18.31 -2.49
N ALA A 61 2.33 17.19 -1.77
CA ALA A 61 2.23 15.85 -2.34
C ALA A 61 1.66 14.88 -1.30
N ILE A 62 1.00 13.84 -1.79
CA ILE A 62 0.38 12.77 -1.02
C ILE A 62 0.59 11.44 -1.74
N THR A 63 0.83 10.36 -1.00
CA THR A 63 0.89 9.00 -1.53
C THR A 63 0.67 7.99 -0.41
N ASP A 64 0.19 6.81 -0.77
CA ASP A 64 -0.02 5.68 0.12
C ASP A 64 1.29 4.96 0.49
N CYS A 65 1.25 4.23 1.62
CA CYS A 65 2.27 3.27 2.03
C CYS A 65 1.75 1.84 1.80
N GLY A 66 1.83 1.37 0.56
CA GLY A 66 1.49 0.01 0.19
C GLY A 66 2.68 -0.95 0.22
N ALA A 67 2.93 -1.60 -0.92
CA ALA A 67 4.01 -2.55 -1.12
C ALA A 67 5.40 -1.95 -0.79
N GLY A 68 6.17 -2.65 0.04
CA GLY A 68 7.48 -2.21 0.50
C GLY A 68 7.47 -1.13 1.60
N GLY A 69 6.30 -0.63 2.02
CA GLY A 69 6.19 0.29 3.15
C GLY A 69 6.67 1.72 2.87
N TYR A 70 7.33 2.33 3.86
CA TYR A 70 7.82 3.71 3.79
C TYR A 70 8.84 4.04 2.70
N PRO A 71 9.74 3.12 2.25
CA PRO A 71 10.66 3.46 1.17
C PRO A 71 9.95 3.86 -0.11
N ALA A 72 8.85 3.20 -0.49
CA ALA A 72 8.15 3.47 -1.75
C ALA A 72 7.79 4.96 -1.94
N PRO A 73 7.14 5.63 -0.99
CA PRO A 73 6.84 7.05 -1.12
C PRO A 73 8.04 7.97 -0.93
N LEU A 74 8.89 7.69 0.08
CA LEU A 74 9.95 8.60 0.49
C LEU A 74 11.15 8.61 -0.47
N VAL A 75 11.53 7.45 -1.00
CA VAL A 75 12.58 7.32 -2.02
C VAL A 75 12.13 7.96 -3.33
N LYS A 76 10.86 7.76 -3.72
CA LYS A 76 10.29 8.32 -4.96
C LYS A 76 10.37 9.85 -4.97
N TRP A 77 9.98 10.50 -3.88
CA TRP A 77 10.02 11.96 -3.79
C TRP A 77 11.41 12.51 -3.47
N GLY A 78 12.23 11.72 -2.78
CA GLY A 78 13.60 12.07 -2.43
C GLY A 78 14.60 11.94 -3.58
N SER A 79 14.20 11.49 -4.78
CA SER A 79 15.12 11.18 -5.89
C SER A 79 16.10 12.30 -6.23
N HIS A 80 15.68 13.56 -6.12
CA HIS A 80 16.50 14.74 -6.47
C HIS A 80 16.83 15.64 -5.28
N THR A 81 16.39 15.27 -4.08
CA THR A 81 16.59 16.07 -2.86
C THR A 81 17.33 15.30 -1.78
N GLY A 82 17.12 14.00 -1.63
CA GLY A 82 17.47 13.26 -0.42
C GLY A 82 16.42 13.42 0.67
N ALA A 83 16.45 12.53 1.65
CA ALA A 83 15.52 12.49 2.76
C ALA A 83 16.20 11.94 4.01
N THR A 84 15.97 12.60 5.14
CA THR A 84 16.30 12.07 6.47
C THR A 84 15.00 11.65 7.16
N VAL A 85 14.94 10.39 7.60
CA VAL A 85 13.76 9.79 8.24
C VAL A 85 14.11 9.34 9.65
N GLU A 86 13.30 9.73 10.63
CA GLU A 86 13.44 9.36 12.04
C GLU A 86 12.46 8.24 12.38
N LEU A 87 12.96 7.00 12.39
CA LEU A 87 12.15 5.80 12.54
C LEU A 87 11.58 5.64 13.95
N ASP A 88 12.21 6.21 14.97
CA ASP A 88 11.70 6.20 16.35
C ASP A 88 10.53 7.18 16.58
N LYS A 89 10.25 8.09 15.63
CA LYS A 89 9.04 8.92 15.66
C LYS A 89 7.81 8.20 15.12
N VAL A 90 7.99 7.09 14.38
CA VAL A 90 6.86 6.38 13.75
C VAL A 90 5.96 5.75 14.83
N PRO A 91 4.64 6.01 14.82
CA PRO A 91 3.72 5.36 15.75
C PRO A 91 3.66 3.85 15.55
N LEU A 92 3.81 3.08 16.63
CA LEU A 92 3.85 1.62 16.60
C LEU A 92 2.60 0.99 17.23
N LYS A 93 2.11 -0.11 16.65
CA LYS A 93 1.00 -0.89 17.23
C LYS A 93 1.39 -1.51 18.58
N TYR A 94 2.66 -1.91 18.71
CA TYR A 94 3.24 -2.54 19.89
C TYR A 94 4.75 -2.34 19.91
N ASP A 95 5.35 -2.44 21.09
CA ASP A 95 6.79 -2.28 21.26
C ASP A 95 7.59 -3.46 20.65
N GLY A 96 8.88 -3.22 20.45
CA GLY A 96 9.84 -4.28 20.09
C GLY A 96 9.97 -4.57 18.59
N LEU A 97 9.45 -3.70 17.72
CA LEU A 97 9.84 -3.72 16.30
C LEU A 97 11.30 -3.27 16.15
N LYS A 98 12.05 -3.94 15.29
CA LYS A 98 13.37 -3.48 14.85
C LYS A 98 13.20 -2.31 13.88
N TYR A 99 14.17 -1.41 13.81
CA TYR A 99 14.14 -0.28 12.86
C TYR A 99 13.93 -0.74 11.41
N ALA A 100 14.50 -1.88 11.01
CA ALA A 100 14.28 -2.47 9.69
C ALA A 100 12.83 -2.91 9.48
N GLU A 101 12.18 -3.49 10.50
CA GLU A 101 10.76 -3.87 10.45
C GLU A 101 9.85 -2.64 10.38
N ILE A 102 10.18 -1.56 11.10
CA ILE A 102 9.46 -0.28 11.00
C ILE A 102 9.54 0.25 9.56
N TRP A 103 10.74 0.25 8.98
CA TRP A 103 10.98 0.81 7.65
C TRP A 103 10.21 0.08 6.54
N ILE A 104 10.20 -1.25 6.55
CA ILE A 104 9.62 -2.07 5.47
C ILE A 104 8.20 -2.59 5.77
N SER A 105 7.62 -2.21 6.90
CA SER A 105 6.26 -2.63 7.26
C SER A 105 5.26 -2.22 6.19
N GLU A 106 4.35 -3.15 5.83
CA GLU A 106 3.22 -2.92 4.92
C GLU A 106 1.89 -2.85 5.69
N ALA A 107 1.93 -2.39 6.95
CA ALA A 107 0.73 -2.11 7.73
C ALA A 107 -0.20 -1.11 7.01
N GLN A 108 -1.50 -1.33 7.17
CA GLN A 108 -2.53 -0.63 6.41
C GLN A 108 -2.88 0.76 6.96
N GLU A 109 -3.68 1.48 6.17
CA GLU A 109 -4.18 2.85 6.39
C GLU A 109 -3.10 3.91 6.63
N ARG A 110 -1.95 3.82 5.98
CA ARG A 110 -0.87 4.80 6.13
C ARG A 110 -0.67 5.59 4.85
N ILE A 111 -0.64 6.91 5.00
CA ILE A 111 -0.32 7.87 3.94
C ILE A 111 0.83 8.76 4.40
N VAL A 112 1.70 9.12 3.44
CA VAL A 112 2.72 10.15 3.65
C VAL A 112 2.32 11.42 2.90
N LEU A 113 2.46 12.55 3.58
CA LEU A 113 2.28 13.89 3.07
C LEU A 113 3.63 14.63 3.04
N SER A 114 3.90 15.33 1.93
CA SER A 114 4.93 16.37 1.87
C SER A 114 4.30 17.69 2.30
N VAL A 115 4.75 18.22 3.44
CA VAL A 115 4.10 19.35 4.13
C VAL A 115 5.14 20.43 4.35
N ALA A 116 4.81 21.68 3.99
CA ALA A 116 5.67 22.82 4.30
C ALA A 116 5.73 23.04 5.82
N PRO A 117 6.88 23.39 6.43
CA PRO A 117 7.01 23.51 7.88
C PRO A 117 5.95 24.40 8.55
N GLU A 118 5.54 25.48 7.90
CA GLU A 118 4.51 26.41 8.35
C GLU A 118 3.10 25.79 8.43
N ASN A 119 2.84 24.71 7.69
CA ASN A 119 1.54 24.03 7.63
C ASN A 119 1.46 22.82 8.57
N VAL A 120 2.58 22.37 9.15
CA VAL A 120 2.64 21.18 10.01
C VAL A 120 1.67 21.27 11.19
N ALA A 121 1.68 22.39 11.91
CA ALA A 121 0.80 22.59 13.06
C ALA A 121 -0.69 22.48 12.66
N ARG A 122 -1.05 23.02 11.50
CA ARG A 122 -2.44 23.01 11.04
C ARG A 122 -2.92 21.60 10.69
N ILE A 123 -2.08 20.77 10.06
CA ILE A 123 -2.46 19.38 9.77
C ILE A 123 -2.59 18.56 11.05
N LEU A 124 -1.70 18.77 12.04
CA LEU A 124 -1.79 18.10 13.34
C LEU A 124 -3.09 18.45 14.08
N GLU A 125 -3.54 19.71 14.00
CA GLU A 125 -4.84 20.12 14.55
C GLU A 125 -6.03 19.42 13.89
N LEU A 126 -6.03 19.34 12.55
CA LEU A 126 -7.09 18.64 11.80
C LEU A 126 -7.10 17.14 12.14
N ALA A 127 -5.92 16.52 12.22
CA ALA A 127 -5.79 15.11 12.58
C ALA A 127 -6.33 14.82 13.99
N ALA A 128 -6.01 15.67 14.95
CA ALA A 128 -6.52 15.56 16.31
C ALA A 128 -8.05 15.74 16.39
N ALA A 129 -8.63 16.63 15.57
CA ALA A 129 -10.07 16.86 15.52
C ALA A 129 -10.85 15.64 15.01
N GLU A 130 -10.28 14.89 14.07
CA GLU A 130 -10.87 13.66 13.50
C GLU A 130 -10.44 12.37 14.22
N ASP A 131 -9.70 12.49 15.33
CA ASP A 131 -9.20 11.36 16.12
C ASP A 131 -8.42 10.35 15.25
N VAL A 132 -7.46 10.87 14.48
CA VAL A 132 -6.49 10.10 13.68
C VAL A 132 -5.07 10.60 13.94
N GLU A 133 -4.11 9.68 13.98
CA GLU A 133 -2.72 10.03 14.26
C GLU A 133 -2.06 10.68 13.04
N ALA A 134 -1.31 11.74 13.30
CA ALA A 134 -0.39 12.35 12.35
C ALA A 134 0.94 12.63 13.04
N THR A 135 2.05 12.36 12.35
CA THR A 135 3.39 12.49 12.93
C THR A 135 4.38 13.00 11.89
N ASP A 136 5.17 14.00 12.26
CA ASP A 136 6.32 14.37 11.46
C ASP A 136 7.45 13.36 11.68
N ILE A 137 7.85 12.68 10.60
CA ILE A 137 8.79 11.55 10.63
C ILE A 137 10.09 11.86 9.91
N GLY A 138 10.29 13.08 9.40
CA GLY A 138 11.51 13.40 8.66
C GLY A 138 11.38 14.57 7.71
N VAL A 139 12.44 14.84 6.96
CA VAL A 139 12.59 16.02 6.12
C VAL A 139 13.29 15.68 4.80
N PHE A 140 12.91 16.36 3.73
CA PHE A 140 13.69 16.41 2.49
C PHE A 140 14.76 17.49 2.64
N ASP A 141 16.02 17.10 2.70
CA ASP A 141 17.11 17.93 3.23
C ASP A 141 18.11 18.46 2.18
N GLY A 142 17.94 18.09 0.91
CA GLY A 142 18.86 18.51 -0.15
C GLY A 142 20.19 17.73 -0.17
N SER A 143 20.37 16.71 0.67
CA SER A 143 21.60 15.92 0.75
C SER A 143 21.86 15.01 -0.46
N GLY A 144 20.82 14.69 -1.24
CA GLY A 144 20.87 13.67 -2.29
C GLY A 144 20.97 12.23 -1.75
N LYS A 145 20.79 12.02 -0.44
CA LYS A 145 20.90 10.70 0.22
C LYS A 145 19.62 10.34 0.95
N LEU A 146 19.34 9.05 1.05
CA LEU A 146 18.41 8.51 2.04
C LEU A 146 19.19 8.26 3.33
N THR A 147 18.84 8.95 4.40
CA THR A 147 19.37 8.73 5.75
C THR A 147 18.26 8.23 6.68
N LEU A 148 18.48 7.09 7.31
CA LEU A 148 17.58 6.52 8.32
C LEU A 148 18.20 6.70 9.70
N LEU A 149 17.48 7.40 10.57
CA LEU A 149 17.84 7.59 11.97
C LEU A 149 16.93 6.74 12.86
N TYR A 150 17.48 6.16 13.90
CA TYR A 150 16.72 5.51 14.96
C TYR A 150 17.38 5.85 16.30
N GLN A 151 16.65 6.53 17.18
CA GLN A 151 17.14 7.00 18.48
C GLN A 151 18.43 7.83 18.35
N GLY A 152 18.45 8.71 17.35
CA GLY A 152 19.59 9.56 17.02
C GLY A 152 20.79 8.85 16.38
N GLN A 153 20.74 7.53 16.17
CA GLN A 153 21.79 6.77 15.49
C GLN A 153 21.49 6.60 14.00
N ASN A 154 22.49 6.76 13.15
CA ASN A 154 22.36 6.44 11.72
C ASN A 154 22.35 4.91 11.54
N VAL A 155 21.21 4.38 11.11
CA VAL A 155 20.99 2.94 10.88
C VAL A 155 20.92 2.59 9.39
N GLY A 156 21.05 3.58 8.51
CA GLY A 156 21.06 3.41 7.06
C GLY A 156 21.39 4.71 6.34
N CYS A 157 22.29 4.63 5.36
CA CYS A 157 22.66 5.76 4.51
C CYS A 157 22.98 5.27 3.11
N MET A 158 22.29 5.78 2.09
CA MET A 158 22.49 5.38 0.70
C MET A 158 22.22 6.54 -0.24
N ASP A 159 23.02 6.68 -1.29
CA ASP A 159 22.84 7.73 -2.29
C ASP A 159 21.57 7.47 -3.11
N MET A 160 20.73 8.49 -3.31
CA MET A 160 19.46 8.34 -4.03
C MET A 160 19.67 7.91 -5.49
N GLU A 161 20.72 8.41 -6.14
CA GLU A 161 21.10 7.98 -7.50
C GLU A 161 21.33 6.47 -7.58
N PHE A 162 22.04 5.89 -6.60
CA PHE A 162 22.26 4.45 -6.56
C PHE A 162 20.96 3.66 -6.32
N ILE A 163 20.04 4.18 -5.49
CA ILE A 163 18.75 3.54 -5.25
C ILE A 163 17.90 3.50 -6.54
N HIS A 164 17.88 4.60 -7.30
CA HIS A 164 17.05 4.73 -8.50
C HIS A 164 17.69 4.08 -9.74
N ASP A 165 19.00 4.23 -9.94
CA ASP A 165 19.69 3.88 -11.19
C ASP A 165 20.75 2.76 -11.01
N GLY A 166 20.91 2.21 -9.80
CA GLY A 166 21.92 1.19 -9.51
C GLY A 166 21.56 -0.23 -9.97
N LEU A 167 20.30 -0.49 -10.32
CA LEU A 167 19.84 -1.82 -10.75
C LEU A 167 19.94 -1.98 -12.27
N PRO A 168 20.64 -3.01 -12.79
CA PRO A 168 20.68 -3.26 -14.23
C PRO A 168 19.31 -3.69 -14.75
N SER A 169 18.88 -3.13 -15.88
CA SER A 169 17.66 -3.54 -16.57
C SER A 169 17.93 -4.79 -17.44
N PRO A 170 17.41 -5.98 -17.08
CA PRO A 170 17.65 -7.19 -17.87
C PRO A 170 16.85 -7.15 -19.18
N ILE A 171 17.53 -7.30 -20.31
CA ILE A 171 16.87 -7.50 -21.60
C ILE A 171 16.48 -8.98 -21.70
N ARG A 172 15.19 -9.25 -21.93
CA ARG A 172 14.67 -10.61 -22.14
C ARG A 172 14.10 -10.76 -23.55
N GLN A 173 14.31 -11.92 -24.15
CA GLN A 173 13.70 -12.27 -25.43
C GLN A 173 12.35 -12.95 -25.17
N ALA A 174 11.25 -12.29 -25.54
CA ALA A 174 9.93 -12.90 -25.53
C ALA A 174 9.75 -13.80 -26.76
N VAL A 175 9.26 -15.01 -26.56
CA VAL A 175 8.85 -15.92 -27.63
C VAL A 175 7.35 -16.10 -27.53
N TRP A 176 6.63 -15.65 -28.54
CA TRP A 176 5.21 -15.94 -28.68
C TRP A 176 5.04 -17.17 -29.54
N GLN A 177 4.32 -18.15 -29.01
CA GLN A 177 3.86 -19.31 -29.78
C GLN A 177 2.35 -19.20 -29.84
N GLU A 178 1.79 -19.13 -31.05
CA GLU A 178 0.34 -19.13 -31.22
C GLU A 178 -0.22 -20.43 -30.63
N PRO A 179 -1.08 -20.36 -29.60
CA PRO A 179 -1.69 -21.57 -29.08
C PRO A 179 -2.63 -22.12 -30.15
N VAL A 180 -2.45 -23.39 -30.51
CA VAL A 180 -3.43 -24.09 -31.35
C VAL A 180 -4.66 -24.36 -30.50
N LEU A 181 -5.63 -23.45 -30.56
CA LEU A 181 -6.91 -23.64 -29.91
C LEU A 181 -7.71 -24.68 -30.69
N PRO A 182 -8.24 -25.73 -30.05
CA PRO A 182 -9.15 -26.64 -30.73
C PRO A 182 -10.35 -25.82 -31.22
N LYS A 183 -10.80 -26.09 -32.45
CA LYS A 183 -12.04 -25.50 -32.95
C LYS A 183 -13.15 -25.89 -32.00
N ALA A 184 -13.67 -24.92 -31.24
CA ALA A 184 -14.77 -25.14 -30.33
C ALA A 184 -15.97 -25.67 -31.12
N THR A 185 -16.22 -26.96 -31.00
CA THR A 185 -17.39 -27.61 -31.53
C THR A 185 -18.35 -27.76 -30.38
N VAL A 186 -19.27 -26.81 -30.27
CA VAL A 186 -20.36 -26.91 -29.30
C VAL A 186 -21.36 -27.89 -29.88
N ALA A 187 -21.45 -29.07 -29.29
CA ALA A 187 -22.48 -30.03 -29.65
C ALA A 187 -23.86 -29.42 -29.35
N GLU A 188 -24.82 -29.65 -30.25
CA GLU A 188 -26.20 -29.24 -30.01
C GLU A 188 -26.75 -29.97 -28.79
N PRO A 189 -27.30 -29.26 -27.78
CA PRO A 189 -27.90 -29.89 -26.63
C PRO A 189 -29.05 -30.82 -27.02
N THR A 190 -29.07 -32.03 -26.48
CA THR A 190 -30.20 -32.96 -26.64
C THR A 190 -31.43 -32.52 -25.84
N ASP A 191 -31.23 -31.74 -24.78
CA ASP A 191 -32.27 -31.14 -23.93
C ASP A 191 -31.87 -29.71 -23.54
N TYR A 192 -32.46 -28.73 -24.22
CA TYR A 192 -32.20 -27.32 -23.96
C TYR A 192 -32.63 -26.86 -22.57
N ALA A 193 -33.68 -27.44 -21.99
CA ALA A 193 -34.17 -27.03 -20.68
C ALA A 193 -33.19 -27.46 -19.58
N GLN A 194 -32.69 -28.69 -19.67
CA GLN A 194 -31.67 -29.18 -18.74
C GLN A 194 -30.35 -28.43 -18.92
N THR A 195 -29.88 -28.21 -20.15
CA THR A 195 -28.65 -27.46 -20.42
C THR A 195 -28.75 -26.02 -19.93
N LEU A 196 -29.87 -25.33 -20.17
CA LEU A 196 -30.09 -23.99 -19.64
C LEU A 196 -30.04 -23.98 -18.11
N SER A 197 -30.67 -24.96 -17.46
CA SER A 197 -30.65 -25.09 -15.99
C SER A 197 -29.22 -25.28 -15.45
N GLN A 198 -28.40 -26.09 -16.12
CA GLN A 198 -26.99 -26.28 -15.75
C GLN A 198 -26.18 -24.99 -15.93
N LEU A 199 -26.37 -24.28 -17.05
CA LEU A 199 -25.70 -23.01 -17.32
C LEU A 199 -26.06 -21.97 -16.26
N LEU A 200 -27.35 -21.83 -15.92
CA LEU A 200 -27.81 -20.89 -14.89
C LEU A 200 -27.29 -21.23 -13.48
N ALA A 201 -26.90 -22.48 -13.23
CA ALA A 201 -26.28 -22.91 -11.98
C ALA A 201 -24.75 -22.69 -11.94
N MET A 202 -24.09 -22.41 -13.07
CA MET A 202 -22.64 -22.19 -13.10
C MET A 202 -22.28 -20.93 -12.30
N PRO A 203 -21.33 -20.97 -11.35
CA PRO A 203 -20.99 -19.80 -10.52
C PRO A 203 -20.60 -18.55 -11.33
N THR A 204 -20.06 -18.72 -12.53
CA THR A 204 -19.72 -17.62 -13.45
C THR A 204 -20.95 -16.93 -14.03
N LEU A 205 -22.05 -17.66 -14.31
CA LEU A 205 -23.29 -17.14 -14.90
C LEU A 205 -24.39 -16.86 -13.86
N ALA A 206 -24.44 -17.65 -12.79
CA ALA A 206 -25.45 -17.59 -11.75
C ALA A 206 -25.56 -16.19 -11.12
N SER A 207 -26.71 -15.91 -10.51
CA SER A 207 -26.96 -14.64 -9.84
C SER A 207 -25.87 -14.32 -8.82
N LYS A 208 -25.32 -13.10 -8.91
CA LYS A 208 -24.35 -12.56 -7.96
C LYS A 208 -25.02 -11.79 -6.81
N HIS A 209 -26.34 -11.90 -6.67
CA HIS A 209 -27.13 -11.18 -5.67
C HIS A 209 -26.57 -11.34 -4.25
N TRP A 210 -26.12 -12.54 -3.88
CA TRP A 210 -25.55 -12.80 -2.56
C TRP A 210 -24.25 -12.02 -2.29
N ILE A 211 -23.46 -11.71 -3.32
CA ILE A 211 -22.26 -10.86 -3.20
C ILE A 211 -22.71 -9.40 -3.14
N ILE A 212 -23.55 -8.99 -4.08
CA ILE A 212 -23.97 -7.58 -4.24
C ILE A 212 -24.67 -7.06 -2.97
N ARG A 213 -25.57 -7.86 -2.37
CA ARG A 213 -26.32 -7.47 -1.16
C ARG A 213 -25.50 -7.45 0.13
N GLN A 214 -24.25 -7.90 0.11
CA GLN A 214 -23.37 -7.75 1.28
C GLN A 214 -22.84 -6.32 1.43
N TYR A 215 -22.87 -5.52 0.36
CA TYR A 215 -22.31 -4.19 0.35
C TYR A 215 -23.42 -3.14 0.27
N ASP A 216 -23.21 -2.06 1.02
CA ASP A 216 -24.00 -0.85 0.87
C ASP A 216 -23.77 -0.24 -0.52
N HIS A 217 -24.83 0.25 -1.14
CA HIS A 217 -24.83 0.86 -2.47
C HIS A 217 -25.64 2.18 -2.51
N GLU A 218 -25.97 2.73 -1.34
CA GLU A 218 -26.80 3.93 -1.18
C GLU A 218 -26.05 5.05 -0.42
N VAL A 219 -24.94 4.74 0.25
CA VAL A 219 -24.08 5.74 0.90
C VAL A 219 -23.55 6.74 -0.13
N GLN A 220 -23.75 8.03 0.18
CA GLN A 220 -23.49 9.22 -0.67
C GLN A 220 -24.57 9.58 -1.71
N GLY A 221 -25.67 8.83 -1.80
CA GLY A 221 -26.86 9.19 -2.59
C GLY A 221 -26.84 8.67 -4.02
#